data_AF-A0A7J0H944-F1
#
_entry.id   AF-A0A7J0H944-F1
#
_cell.length_a   1.000
_cell.length_b   1.000
_cell.length_c   1.000
_cell.angle_alpha   90.00
_cell.angle_beta   90.00
_cell.angle_gamma   90.00
#
_symmetry.space_group_name_H-M   'P 1'
#
loop_
_entity.id
_entity.type
_entity.pdbx_description
1 polymer ?
#
loop_
_entity_poly.entity_id
_entity_poly.type
_entity_poly.pdbx_seq_one_letter_code
_entity_poly.pdbx_strand_id
1 'polypeptide(L)'
;MAEQAEAIGRGSQDYMGSINMDRVYDYMLYLITEYSKLLDFKPIEPSSAVEVCAESLLCYADETQRQFLERSASSPSPTPPCTLQPPDNKFIKSWLEEKSKIIKDVQNFV
;
A
#
# COMPACT_ATOMS: atom_id res chain seq x y z
N MET A 1 17.01 23.72 18.45
CA MET A 1 15.71 23.08 18.81
C MET A 1 14.57 23.48 17.89
N ALA A 2 14.25 24.77 17.71
CA ALA A 2 13.17 25.19 16.81
C ALA A 2 13.37 24.73 15.35
N GLU A 3 14.58 24.91 14.81
CA GLU A 3 14.94 24.51 13.44
C GLU A 3 14.85 22.99 13.20
N GLN A 4 15.25 22.19 14.19
CA GLN A 4 15.15 20.72 14.13
C GLN A 4 13.69 20.25 14.17
N ALA A 5 12.88 20.84 15.04
CA ALA A 5 11.44 20.54 15.09
C ALA A 5 10.74 20.94 13.78
N GLU A 6 11.12 22.08 13.20
CA GLU A 6 10.59 22.54 11.91
C GLU A 6 10.99 21.60 10.75
N ALA A 7 12.24 21.15 10.71
CA ALA A 7 12.70 20.19 9.71
C ALA A 7 11.95 18.85 9.79
N ILE A 8 11.71 18.33 11.01
CA ILE A 8 10.90 17.12 11.22
C ILE A 8 9.45 17.35 10.75
N GLY A 9 8.87 18.50 11.10
CA GLY A 9 7.52 18.87 10.68
C GLY A 9 7.37 18.92 9.16
N ARG A 10 8.31 19.56 8.45
CA ARG A 10 8.33 19.58 6.99
C ARG A 10 8.47 18.18 6.39
N GLY A 11 9.41 17.37 6.88
CA GLY A 11 9.58 16.00 6.40
C GLY A 11 8.32 15.15 6.58
N SER A 12 7.59 15.34 7.69
CA SER A 12 6.31 14.64 7.91
C SER A 12 5.22 15.10 6.96
N GLN A 13 5.12 16.42 6.68
CA GLN A 13 4.16 16.96 5.72
C GLN A 13 4.44 16.48 4.30
N ASP A 14 5.71 16.49 3.88
CA ASP A 14 6.12 16.01 2.56
C ASP A 14 5.80 14.52 2.40
N TYR A 15 6.08 13.70 3.43
CA TYR A 15 5.75 12.28 3.42
C TYR A 15 4.23 12.06 3.35
N MET A 16 3.45 12.79 4.15
CA MET A 16 1.99 12.69 4.15
C MET A 16 1.39 13.10 2.80
N GLY A 17 1.92 14.17 2.16
CA GLY A 17 1.54 14.56 0.81
C GLY A 17 1.86 13.51 -0.25
N SER A 18 2.84 12.65 0.02
CA SER A 18 3.14 11.51 -0.84
C SER A 18 2.13 10.35 -0.70
N ILE A 19 1.37 10.26 0.39
CA ILE A 19 0.33 9.23 0.61
C ILE A 19 -1.00 9.76 0.05
N ASN A 20 -1.08 9.86 -1.27
CA ASN A 20 -2.34 10.22 -1.94
C ASN A 20 -3.30 9.02 -2.02
N MET A 21 -4.57 9.29 -2.36
CA MET A 21 -5.60 8.25 -2.44
C MET A 21 -5.26 7.14 -3.44
N ASP A 22 -4.58 7.46 -4.56
CA ASP A 22 -4.14 6.46 -5.53
C ASP A 22 -3.20 5.43 -4.88
N ARG A 23 -2.21 5.88 -4.10
CA ARG A 23 -1.30 4.97 -3.37
C ARG A 23 -2.01 4.16 -2.30
N VAL A 24 -2.99 4.74 -1.61
CA VAL A 24 -3.83 4.01 -0.65
C VAL A 24 -4.58 2.89 -1.35
N TYR A 25 -5.22 3.18 -2.48
CA TYR A 25 -5.97 2.19 -3.26
C TYR A 25 -5.06 1.12 -3.88
N ASP A 26 -3.90 1.51 -4.42
CA ASP A 26 -2.88 0.57 -4.91
C ASP A 26 -2.43 -0.38 -3.80
N TYR A 27 -2.17 0.14 -2.60
CA TYR A 27 -1.78 -0.67 -1.45
C TYR A 27 -2.90 -1.62 -0.99
N MET A 28 -4.15 -1.15 -0.92
CA MET A 28 -5.29 -2.00 -0.58
C MET A 28 -5.47 -3.14 -1.59
N LEU A 29 -5.39 -2.82 -2.89
CA LEU A 29 -5.49 -3.82 -3.95
C LEU A 29 -4.35 -4.83 -3.86
N TYR A 30 -3.11 -4.37 -3.65
CA TYR A 30 -1.96 -5.24 -3.46
C TYR A 30 -2.16 -6.19 -2.27
N LEU A 31 -2.58 -5.67 -1.12
CA LEU A 31 -2.80 -6.46 0.09
C LEU A 31 -3.86 -7.54 -0.13
N ILE A 32 -5.01 -7.19 -0.69
CA ILE A 32 -6.10 -8.14 -0.97
C ILE A 32 -5.64 -9.19 -2.00
N THR A 33 -4.89 -8.77 -3.02
CA THR A 33 -4.36 -9.68 -4.06
C THR A 33 -3.37 -10.68 -3.48
N GLU A 34 -2.37 -10.24 -2.72
CA GLU A 34 -1.40 -11.15 -2.12
C GLU A 34 -2.04 -12.05 -1.06
N TYR A 35 -2.97 -11.52 -0.26
CA TYR A 35 -3.71 -12.32 0.72
C TYR A 35 -4.56 -13.40 0.05
N SER A 36 -5.19 -13.09 -1.09
CA SER A 36 -6.01 -14.07 -1.82
C SER A 36 -5.23 -15.30 -2.27
N LYS A 37 -3.91 -15.18 -2.49
CA LYS A 37 -3.03 -16.31 -2.86
C LYS A 37 -2.81 -17.29 -1.70
N LEU A 38 -3.07 -16.87 -0.47
CA LEU A 38 -2.94 -17.71 0.72
C LEU A 38 -4.17 -18.59 0.96
N LEU A 39 -5.28 -18.32 0.25
CA LEU A 39 -6.51 -19.10 0.39
C LEU A 39 -6.27 -20.51 -0.16
N ASP A 40 -6.53 -21.52 0.67
CA ASP A 40 -6.45 -22.95 0.33
C ASP A 40 -7.80 -23.52 -0.14
N PHE A 41 -8.79 -22.65 -0.32
CA PHE A 41 -10.12 -22.99 -0.81
C PHE A 41 -10.58 -22.01 -1.90
N LYS A 42 -11.54 -22.45 -2.70
CA LYS A 42 -12.22 -21.59 -3.67
C LYS A 42 -13.35 -20.84 -2.95
N PRO A 43 -13.35 -19.49 -2.89
CA PRO A 43 -14.44 -18.74 -2.30
C PRO A 43 -15.78 -19.03 -2.98
N ILE A 44 -16.83 -19.20 -2.18
CA ILE A 44 -18.21 -19.37 -2.63
C ILE A 44 -19.04 -18.31 -1.92
N GLU A 45 -19.90 -17.63 -2.68
CA GLU A 45 -20.82 -16.63 -2.14
C GLU A 45 -21.81 -17.30 -1.17
N PRO A 46 -21.91 -16.84 0.09
CA PRO A 46 -22.90 -17.34 1.02
C PRO A 46 -24.29 -16.80 0.65
N SER A 47 -25.35 -17.58 0.89
CA SER A 47 -26.74 -17.15 0.61
C SER A 47 -27.20 -15.93 1.42
N SER A 48 -26.48 -15.59 2.49
CA SER A 48 -26.70 -14.40 3.30
C SER A 48 -25.89 -13.18 2.82
N ALA A 49 -25.12 -13.29 1.74
CA ALA A 49 -24.37 -12.16 1.20
C ALA A 49 -25.34 -11.06 0.77
N VAL A 50 -24.95 -9.82 1.06
CA VAL A 50 -25.66 -8.62 0.60
C VAL A 50 -24.66 -7.80 -0.20
N GLU A 51 -25.08 -7.36 -1.38
CA GLU A 51 -24.27 -6.50 -2.23
C GLU A 51 -23.99 -5.16 -1.53
N VAL A 52 -22.72 -4.76 -1.55
CA VAL A 52 -22.28 -3.44 -1.09
C VAL A 52 -21.96 -2.60 -2.32
N CYS A 53 -22.75 -1.55 -2.55
CA CYS A 53 -22.50 -0.53 -3.58
C CYS A 53 -22.06 0.80 -2.94
N ALA A 54 -21.58 1.76 -3.74
CA ALA A 54 -21.18 3.07 -3.24
C ALA A 54 -22.34 3.76 -2.51
N GLU A 55 -23.56 3.67 -3.05
CA GLU A 55 -24.78 4.22 -2.47
C GLU A 55 -25.08 3.61 -1.10
N SER A 56 -24.80 2.32 -0.92
CA SER A 56 -24.99 1.64 0.37
C SER A 56 -24.07 2.22 1.44
N LEU A 57 -22.83 2.60 1.09
CA LEU A 57 -21.92 3.30 2.01
C LEU A 57 -22.37 4.73 2.28
N LEU A 58 -22.77 5.48 1.25
CA LEU A 58 -23.23 6.86 1.39
C LEU A 58 -24.56 6.97 2.17
N CYS A 59 -25.35 5.90 2.24
CA CYS A 59 -26.60 5.86 2.99
C CYS A 59 -26.39 5.95 4.51
N TYR A 60 -25.29 5.38 5.02
CA TYR A 60 -24.95 5.42 6.45
C TYR A 60 -24.09 6.61 6.85
N ALA A 61 -23.58 7.37 5.88
CA ALA A 61 -22.71 8.50 6.11
C ALA A 61 -23.52 9.75 6.51
N ASP A 62 -23.05 10.48 7.52
CA ASP A 62 -23.52 11.84 7.78
C ASP A 62 -23.13 12.80 6.64
N GLU A 63 -23.64 14.03 6.66
CA GLU A 63 -23.41 15.00 5.58
C GLU A 63 -21.92 15.32 5.36
N THR A 64 -21.13 15.37 6.43
CA THR A 64 -19.69 15.64 6.34
C THR A 64 -18.95 14.42 5.78
N GLN A 65 -19.26 13.23 6.30
CA GLN A 65 -18.70 11.97 5.83
C GLN A 65 -19.02 11.73 4.35
N ARG A 66 -20.27 11.99 3.94
CA ARG A 66 -20.70 11.84 2.54
C ARG A 66 -19.86 12.70 1.61
N GLN A 67 -19.63 13.97 1.95
CA GLN A 67 -18.77 14.85 1.14
C GLN A 67 -17.34 14.31 1.00
N PHE A 68 -16.76 13.74 2.06
CA PHE A 68 -15.43 13.14 1.98
C PHE A 68 -15.41 11.84 1.18
N LEU A 69 -16.38 10.96 1.37
CA LEU A 69 -16.50 9.70 0.64
C LEU A 69 -16.66 9.94 -0.87
N GLU A 70 -17.52 10.87 -1.26
CA GLU A 70 -17.71 11.25 -2.66
C GLU A 70 -16.42 11.83 -3.28
N ARG A 71 -15.68 12.66 -2.53
CA ARG A 71 -14.39 13.20 -3.00
C ARG A 71 -13.28 12.14 -3.07
N SER A 72 -13.43 11.04 -2.33
CA SER A 72 -12.46 9.93 -2.33
C SER A 72 -12.68 8.95 -3.49
N ALA A 73 -13.76 9.12 -4.27
CA ALA A 73 -14.05 8.28 -5.42
C ALA A 73 -12.86 8.31 -6.40
N SER A 74 -12.35 7.12 -6.70
CA SER A 74 -11.32 6.92 -7.72
C SER A 74 -11.90 6.13 -8.89
N SER A 75 -11.46 6.47 -10.09
CA SER A 75 -11.79 5.72 -11.31
C SER A 75 -10.62 4.81 -11.69
N PRO A 76 -10.87 3.65 -12.30
CA PRO A 76 -9.81 2.84 -12.87
C PRO A 76 -8.88 3.69 -13.74
N SER A 77 -7.57 3.49 -13.59
CA SER A 77 -6.61 4.19 -14.44
C SER A 77 -6.90 3.88 -15.91
N PRO A 78 -6.94 4.90 -16.80
CA PRO A 78 -7.09 4.66 -18.23
C PRO A 78 -5.86 3.96 -18.82
N THR A 79 -4.73 3.94 -18.11
CA THR A 79 -3.53 3.22 -18.50
C THR A 79 -3.45 1.86 -17.78
N PRO A 80 -3.02 0.80 -18.46
CA PRO A 80 -2.80 -0.49 -17.79
C PRO A 80 -1.72 -0.34 -16.70
N PRO A 81 -1.74 -1.22 -15.67
CA PRO A 81 -0.67 -1.26 -14.67
C PRO A 81 0.70 -1.35 -15.33
N CYS A 82 1.71 -0.70 -14.74
CA CYS A 82 3.07 -0.85 -15.23
C CYS A 82 3.52 -2.32 -15.06
N THR A 83 4.15 -2.87 -16.10
CA THR A 83 4.79 -4.18 -15.98
C THR A 83 6.01 -4.02 -15.08
N LEU A 84 5.93 -4.55 -13.85
CA LEU A 84 7.10 -4.63 -12.98
C LEU A 84 8.18 -5.41 -13.74
N GLN A 85 9.32 -4.75 -13.99
CA GLN A 85 10.40 -5.41 -14.69
C GLN A 85 10.87 -6.64 -13.91
N PRO A 86 11.25 -7.73 -14.60
CA PRO A 86 11.80 -8.89 -13.92
C PRO A 86 12.97 -8.45 -13.03
N PRO A 87 13.08 -9.02 -11.82
CA PRO A 87 14.13 -8.64 -10.88
C PRO A 87 15.51 -8.78 -11.53
N ASP A 88 16.38 -7.80 -11.32
CA ASP A 88 17.79 -7.94 -11.68
C ASP A 88 18.45 -8.95 -10.73
N ASN A 89 18.46 -10.21 -11.17
CA ASN A 89 19.04 -11.30 -10.41
C ASN A 89 20.53 -11.11 -10.11
N LYS A 90 21.27 -10.32 -10.91
CA LYS A 90 22.69 -10.04 -10.61
C LYS A 90 22.78 -9.06 -9.46
N PHE A 91 22.00 -7.96 -9.53
CA PHE A 91 21.92 -6.98 -8.46
C PHE A 91 21.44 -7.60 -7.14
N ILE A 92 20.39 -8.43 -7.19
CA ILE A 92 19.87 -9.11 -5.99
C ILE A 92 20.93 -10.03 -5.39
N LYS A 93 21.65 -10.80 -6.21
CA LYS A 93 22.74 -11.66 -5.73
C LYS A 93 23.87 -10.85 -5.10
N SER A 94 24.36 -9.80 -5.77
CA SER A 94 25.44 -8.97 -5.22
C SER A 94 25.02 -8.31 -3.91
N TRP A 95 23.77 -7.86 -3.82
CA TRP A 95 23.23 -7.27 -2.60
C TRP A 95 23.12 -8.30 -1.46
N LEU A 96 22.66 -9.52 -1.75
CA LEU A 96 22.61 -10.61 -0.76
C LEU A 96 24.00 -11.01 -0.28
N GLU A 97 24.99 -11.08 -1.19
CA GLU A 97 26.38 -11.36 -0.87
C GLU A 97 26.97 -10.28 0.04
N GLU A 98 26.78 -9.01 -0.31
CA GLU A 98 27.20 -7.87 0.50
C GLU A 98 26.56 -7.90 1.88
N LYS A 99 25.25 -8.14 1.96
CA LYS A 99 24.54 -8.30 3.24
C LYS A 99 25.14 -9.43 4.08
N SER A 100 25.43 -10.57 3.45
CA SER A 100 26.02 -11.73 4.14
C SER A 100 27.42 -11.43 4.67
N LYS A 101 28.21 -10.64 3.93
CA LYS A 101 29.55 -10.22 4.35
C LYS A 101 29.47 -9.30 5.57
N ILE A 102 28.59 -8.31 5.52
CA ILE A 102 28.36 -7.39 6.65
C ILE A 102 27.94 -8.17 7.91
N ILE A 103 27.02 -9.13 7.78
CA ILE A 103 26.57 -9.97 8.91
C ILE A 103 27.75 -10.77 9.50
N LYS A 104 28.58 -11.39 8.65
CA LYS A 104 29.76 -12.15 9.09
C LYS A 104 30.80 -11.24 9.77
N ASP A 105 31.05 -10.07 9.20
CA ASP A 105 31.99 -9.12 9.77
C ASP A 105 31.54 -8.72 11.19
N VAL A 106 30.26 -8.37 11.38
CA VAL A 106 29.68 -8.05 12.70
C VAL A 106 29.76 -9.23 13.68
N GLN A 107 29.52 -10.45 13.23
CA GLN A 107 29.64 -11.65 14.08
C GLN A 107 31.08 -11.94 14.51
N ASN A 108 32.07 -11.58 13.69
CA ASN A 108 33.48 -11.75 14.02
C ASN A 108 34.00 -10.66 14.99
N PHE A 109 33.22 -9.62 15.25
CA PHE A 109 33.51 -8.58 16.25
C PHE A 109 32.93 -8.89 17.66
N VAL A 110 32.22 -10.01 17.82
CA VAL A 110 31.73 -10.55 19.10
C VAL A 110 32.58 -11.75 19.52
#